data_AF-A0A4Y2WTY4-F1
#
_entry.id   AF-A0A4Y2WTY4-F1
#
_cell.length_a   1.000
_cell.length_b   1.000
_cell.length_c   1.000
_cell.angle_alpha   90.00
_cell.angle_beta   90.00
_cell.angle_gamma   90.00
#
_symmetry.space_group_name_H-M   'P 1'
#
loop_
_entity.id
_entity.type
_entity.pdbx_description
1 polymer ?
#
loop_
_entity_poly.entity_id
_entity_poly.type
_entity_poly.pdbx_seq_one_letter_code
_entity_poly.pdbx_strand_id
1 'polypeptide(L)'
;MLEETGFDILHFEEEVKSDPFSSDEEYRDFFASICALTSHVPSHLREDLKDDLFQEMLNLCGRDSSGRPVHRANIIEVVARKCPETLNDSESN
;
A
#
# COMPACT_ATOMS: atom_id res chain seq x y z
N MET A 1 -15.49 -11.86 -1.87
CA MET A 1 -15.81 -10.41 -1.81
C MET A 1 -16.45 -10.07 -0.48
N LEU A 2 -16.36 -8.82 0.02
CA LEU A 2 -16.90 -8.43 1.34
C LEU A 2 -18.39 -8.79 1.52
N GLU A 3 -19.17 -8.72 0.44
CA GLU A 3 -20.58 -9.14 0.39
C GLU A 3 -20.75 -10.64 0.70
N GLU A 4 -19.89 -11.50 0.16
CA GLU A 4 -19.88 -12.95 0.45
C GLU A 4 -19.51 -13.25 1.90
N THR A 5 -18.91 -12.29 2.61
CA THR A 5 -18.54 -12.39 4.03
C THR A 5 -19.55 -11.70 4.96
N GLY A 6 -20.71 -11.29 4.44
CA GLY A 6 -21.81 -10.72 5.24
C GLY A 6 -21.68 -9.23 5.52
N PHE A 7 -21.15 -8.46 4.56
CA PHE A 7 -21.11 -7.00 4.61
C PHE A 7 -21.90 -6.36 3.46
N ASP A 8 -22.66 -5.32 3.77
CA ASP A 8 -23.20 -4.41 2.76
C ASP A 8 -22.11 -3.41 2.37
N ILE A 9 -21.84 -3.26 1.07
CA ILE A 9 -20.98 -2.18 0.56
C ILE A 9 -21.82 -0.90 0.46
N LEU A 10 -21.44 0.12 1.24
CA LEU A 10 -22.09 1.44 1.24
C LEU A 10 -21.45 2.40 0.25
N HIS A 11 -20.14 2.27 0.05
CA HIS A 11 -19.36 3.09 -0.87
C HIS A 11 -18.16 2.29 -1.38
N PHE A 12 -17.85 2.48 -2.65
CA PHE A 12 -16.68 1.93 -3.33
C PHE A 12 -16.12 3.01 -4.25
N GLU A 13 -14.84 3.29 -4.11
CA GLU A 13 -14.09 4.21 -4.97
C GLU A 13 -12.74 3.61 -5.32
N GLU A 14 -12.34 3.78 -6.58
CA GLU A 14 -11.01 3.42 -7.07
C GLU A 14 -10.38 4.68 -7.68
N GLU A 15 -9.23 5.09 -7.13
CA GLU A 15 -8.50 6.27 -7.56
C GLU A 15 -7.05 5.91 -7.84
N VAL A 16 -6.50 6.42 -8.94
CA VAL A 16 -5.05 6.40 -9.18
C VAL A 16 -4.44 7.62 -8.53
N LYS A 17 -3.69 7.44 -7.43
CA LYS A 17 -2.93 8.52 -6.79
C LYS A 17 -1.52 8.61 -7.35
N SER A 18 -1.03 9.85 -7.43
CA SER A 18 0.28 10.19 -7.94
C SER A 18 0.92 11.25 -7.05
N ASP A 19 1.82 10.82 -6.17
CA ASP A 19 2.42 11.67 -5.15
C ASP A 19 3.91 11.92 -5.46
N PRO A 20 4.31 13.14 -5.84
CA PRO A 20 5.72 13.46 -6.06
C PRO A 20 6.44 13.62 -4.73
N PHE A 21 7.62 13.02 -4.64
CA PHE A 21 8.53 13.19 -3.50
C PHE A 21 9.50 14.35 -3.75
N SER A 22 10.04 14.93 -2.67
CA SER A 22 10.92 16.09 -2.78
C SER A 22 12.33 15.74 -3.26
N SER A 23 12.78 14.50 -2.99
CA SER A 23 14.10 14.00 -3.40
C SER A 23 14.14 12.47 -3.53
N ASP A 24 15.19 11.98 -4.18
CA ASP A 24 15.50 10.54 -4.29
C ASP A 24 15.78 9.92 -2.90
N GLU A 25 16.44 10.67 -2.02
CA GLU A 25 16.74 10.23 -0.65
C GLU A 25 15.45 10.03 0.17
N GLU A 26 14.54 11.01 0.12
CA GLU A 26 13.24 10.91 0.81
C GLU A 26 12.43 9.71 0.29
N TYR A 27 12.39 9.52 -1.03
CA TYR A 27 11.69 8.41 -1.66
C TYR A 27 12.28 7.05 -1.25
N ARG A 28 13.60 6.91 -1.34
CA ARG A 28 14.34 5.71 -0.93
C ARG A 28 14.08 5.35 0.53
N ASP A 29 14.22 6.32 1.43
CA ASP A 29 14.08 6.08 2.87
C ASP A 29 12.61 5.80 3.25
N PHE A 30 11.65 6.44 2.60
CA PHE A 30 10.23 6.15 2.80
C PHE A 30 9.90 4.69 2.46
N PHE A 31 10.22 4.22 1.26
CA PHE A 31 9.92 2.83 0.87
C PHE A 31 10.70 1.81 1.69
N ALA A 32 11.95 2.12 2.04
CA ALA A 32 12.71 1.30 2.97
C ALA A 32 12.05 1.17 4.36
N SER A 33 11.45 2.26 4.86
CA SER A 33 10.82 2.29 6.18
C SER A 33 9.54 1.46 6.27
N ILE A 34 8.78 1.35 5.18
CA ILE A 34 7.54 0.57 5.12
C ILE A 34 7.75 -0.87 4.61
N CYS A 35 8.90 -1.15 4.01
CA CYS A 35 9.26 -2.49 3.57
C CYS A 35 9.63 -3.37 4.77
N ALA A 36 8.78 -4.35 5.08
CA ALA A 36 9.00 -5.27 6.19
C ALA A 36 10.35 -6.02 6.09
N LEU A 37 10.81 -6.31 4.86
CA LEU A 37 12.06 -7.04 4.63
C LEU A 37 13.29 -6.27 5.16
N THR A 38 13.26 -4.93 5.16
CA THR A 38 14.37 -4.09 5.66
C THR A 38 14.77 -4.45 7.09
N SER A 39 13.82 -4.85 7.93
CA SER A 39 14.09 -5.22 9.33
C SER A 39 14.67 -6.63 9.49
N HIS A 40 14.44 -7.51 8.51
CA HIS A 40 14.84 -8.92 8.54
C HIS A 40 16.13 -9.22 7.77
N VAL A 41 16.57 -8.31 6.91
CA VAL A 41 17.82 -8.43 6.17
C VAL A 41 19.03 -8.16 7.11
N PRO A 42 20.11 -8.96 7.01
CA PRO A 42 21.35 -8.72 7.75
C PRO A 42 21.84 -7.29 7.59
N SER A 43 22.34 -6.68 8.67
CA SER A 43 22.70 -5.25 8.70
C SER A 43 23.65 -4.83 7.58
N HIS A 44 24.59 -5.70 7.19
CA HIS A 44 25.56 -5.45 6.13
C HIS A 44 24.97 -5.43 4.71
N LEU A 45 23.73 -5.90 4.52
CA LEU A 45 23.02 -5.92 3.23
C LEU A 45 21.87 -4.91 3.18
N ARG A 46 21.62 -4.16 4.26
CA ARG A 46 20.46 -3.26 4.33
C ARG A 46 20.55 -2.10 3.36
N GLU A 47 21.73 -1.51 3.19
CA GLU A 47 21.89 -0.41 2.24
C GLU A 47 21.75 -0.90 0.79
N ASP A 48 22.30 -2.07 0.47
CA ASP A 48 22.11 -2.71 -0.84
C ASP A 48 20.61 -2.97 -1.11
N LEU A 49 19.87 -3.50 -0.13
CA LEU A 49 18.42 -3.69 -0.24
C LEU A 49 17.68 -2.37 -0.48
N LYS A 50 18.04 -1.30 0.22
CA LYS A 50 17.40 0.01 0.03
C LYS A 50 17.62 0.54 -1.37
N ASP A 51 18.81 0.35 -1.92
CA ASP A 51 19.16 0.79 -3.27
C ASP A 51 18.41 -0.03 -4.33
N ASP A 52 18.36 -1.36 -4.16
CA ASP A 52 17.58 -2.25 -5.03
C ASP A 52 16.09 -1.89 -4.99
N LEU A 53 15.53 -1.72 -3.78
CA LEU A 53 14.14 -1.32 -3.59
C LEU A 53 13.85 0.03 -4.23
N PHE A 54 14.76 0.99 -4.08
CA PHE A 54 14.64 2.31 -4.68
C PHE A 54 14.58 2.24 -6.21
N GLN A 55 15.48 1.46 -6.84
CA GLN A 55 15.48 1.29 -8.30
C GLN A 55 14.20 0.60 -8.79
N GLU A 56 13.75 -0.45 -8.11
CA GLU A 56 12.52 -1.15 -8.48
C GLU A 56 11.28 -0.26 -8.34
N MET A 57 11.17 0.49 -7.23
CA MET A 57 10.07 1.43 -7.04
C MET A 57 10.07 2.56 -8.09
N LEU A 58 11.25 3.07 -8.44
CA LEU A 58 11.40 4.03 -9.53
C LEU A 58 11.02 3.47 -10.89
N ASN A 59 11.38 2.22 -11.20
CA ASN A 59 11.02 1.56 -12.46
C ASN A 59 9.50 1.40 -12.58
N LEU A 60 8.82 1.12 -11.46
CA LEU A 60 7.36 0.96 -11.42
C LEU A 60 6.61 2.30 -11.49
N CYS A 61 7.05 3.31 -10.73
CA CYS A 61 6.26 4.54 -10.56
C CYS A 61 6.76 5.73 -11.40
N GLY A 62 8.03 5.69 -11.81
CA GLY A 62 8.68 6.68 -12.66
C GLY A 62 9.01 8.00 -11.96
N ARG A 63 9.23 9.02 -12.79
CA ARG A 63 9.55 10.39 -12.40
C ARG A 63 8.55 11.37 -13.00
N ASP A 64 8.39 12.53 -12.36
CA ASP A 64 7.60 13.63 -12.92
C ASP A 64 8.37 14.39 -14.01
N SER A 65 7.73 15.39 -14.62
CA SER A 65 8.33 16.24 -15.64
C SER A 65 9.55 17.04 -15.16
N SER A 66 9.70 17.21 -13.85
CA SER A 66 10.82 17.90 -13.21
C SER A 66 11.94 16.93 -12.81
N GLY A 67 11.79 15.64 -13.10
CA GLY A 67 12.75 14.60 -12.75
C GLY A 67 12.65 14.10 -11.31
N ARG A 68 11.64 14.51 -10.53
CA ARG A 68 11.46 14.05 -9.16
C ARG A 68 10.82 12.65 -9.13
N PRO A 69 11.17 11.80 -8.15
CA PRO A 69 10.53 10.51 -8.00
C PRO A 69 9.04 10.69 -7.66
N VAL A 70 8.20 9.85 -8.24
CA VAL A 70 6.75 9.87 -8.01
C VAL A 70 6.33 8.52 -7.49
N HIS A 71 5.48 8.47 -6.48
CA HIS A 71 4.77 7.26 -6.11
C HIS A 71 3.44 7.21 -6.85
N ARG A 72 3.17 6.10 -7.54
CA ARG A 72 1.90 5.87 -8.23
C ARG A 72 1.26 4.62 -7.66
N ALA A 73 0.03 4.74 -7.21
CA ALA A 73 -0.71 3.61 -6.66
C ALA A 73 -2.19 3.69 -7.05
N ASN A 74 -2.78 2.52 -7.29
CA ASN A 74 -4.22 2.36 -7.34
C ASN A 74 -4.71 2.19 -5.90
N ILE A 75 -5.53 3.13 -5.44
CA ILE A 75 -6.12 3.12 -4.11
C ILE A 75 -7.57 2.69 -4.25
N ILE A 76 -7.94 1.65 -3.51
CA ILE A 76 -9.32 1.17 -3.41
C ILE A 76 -9.82 1.57 -2.02
N GLU A 77 -10.83 2.43 -1.99
CA GLU A 77 -11.54 2.80 -0.78
C GLU A 77 -12.90 2.10 -0.74
N VAL A 78 -13.19 1.44 0.39
CA VAL A 78 -14.46 0.74 0.60
C VAL A 78 -15.01 1.09 1.96
N VAL A 79 -16.24 1.61 1.99
CA VAL A 79 -17.02 1.74 3.23
C VAL A 79 -18.05 0.62 3.25
N ALA A 80 -17.96 -0.24 4.24
CA ALA A 80 -18.83 -1.39 4.39
C ALA A 80 -19.47 -1.45 5.77
N ARG A 81 -20.66 -2.04 5.85
CA ARG A 81 -21.40 -2.24 7.10
C ARG A 81 -21.68 -3.73 7.28
N LYS A 82 -21.42 -4.27 8.47
CA LYS A 82 -21.76 -5.66 8.79
C LYS A 82 -23.28 -5.88 8.73
N CYS A 83 -23.73 -6.92 8.03
CA CYS A 83 -25.15 -7.26 7.94
C CYS A 83 -25.66 -7.76 9.32
N PRO A 84 -26.76 -7.20 9.85
CA PRO A 84 -27.31 -7.58 11.16
C PRO A 84 -27.73 -9.06 11.28
N GLU A 85 -28.07 -9.71 10.17
CA GLU A 85 -28.63 -11.07 10.16
C GLU A 85 -27.59 -12.18 10.47
N THR A 86 -26.30 -11.87 10.48
CA THR A 86 -25.22 -12.82 10.81
C THR A 86 -24.96 -12.99 12.31
N LEU A 87 -25.76 -12.36 13.18
CA LEU A 87 -25.62 -12.43 14.64
C LEU A 87 -26.46 -13.54 15.30
N ASN A 88 -27.40 -14.17 14.58
CA ASN A 88 -28.38 -15.08 15.20
C ASN A 88 -27.99 -16.58 15.14
N ASP A 89 -26.91 -16.95 14.45
CA ASP A 89 -26.53 -18.36 14.28
C ASP A 89 -25.49 -18.87 15.31
N SER A 90 -25.04 -18.01 16.24
CA SER A 90 -24.03 -18.38 17.25
C SER A 90 -24.55 -18.67 18.66
N GLU A 91 -25.88 -18.62 18.90
CA GLU A 91 -26.47 -18.95 20.20
C GLU A 91 -27.54 -20.05 20.14
N SER A 92 -27.28 -21.14 19.43
CA SER A 92 -28.11 -22.35 19.53
C SER A 92 -27.28 -23.62 19.32
N ASN A 93 -26.67 -24.11 20.40
CA ASN A 93 -26.52 -25.54 20.72
C ASN A 93 -26.06 -25.72 22.17
#